data_AF-A0A3S1H4H2-F1
#
_entry.id   AF-A0A3S1H4H2-F1
#
_cell.length_a   1.000
_cell.length_b   1.000
_cell.length_c   1.000
_cell.angle_alpha   90.00
_cell.angle_beta   90.00
_cell.angle_gamma   90.00
#
_symmetry.space_group_name_H-M   'P 1'
#
loop_
_entity.id
_entity.type
_entity.pdbx_description
1 polymer ?
#
loop_
_entity_poly.entity_id
_entity_poly.type
_entity_poly.pdbx_seq_one_letter_code
_entity_poly.pdbx_strand_id
1 'polypeptide(L)'
;KNPYSSSKYATDVVSVGLNSRLNKQGVYSHSVCPGLVESNMTYGILPNWFWKLVLPFIFLMRLFVPSLTTSTFNGSESLLWLSSQDPRTLDSQIKFRSLVNVCGKPYVSNEKMKIDPDRAEDLLLELDKLQNSLDTHVKTK
;
A
#
# COMPACT_ATOMS: atom_id res chain seq x y z
N LYS A 1 8.29 -0.20 18.36
CA LYS A 1 8.02 -0.50 16.94
C LYS A 1 6.51 -0.66 16.77
N ASN A 2 5.88 0.05 15.83
CA ASN A 2 4.43 -0.03 15.60
C ASN A 2 4.12 -1.25 14.70
N PRO A 3 3.30 -2.24 15.15
CA PRO A 3 2.98 -3.44 14.37
C PRO A 3 2.35 -3.13 13.00
N TYR A 4 1.45 -2.15 12.94
CA TYR A 4 0.79 -1.75 11.70
C TYR A 4 1.79 -1.20 10.67
N SER A 5 2.64 -0.24 11.09
CA SER A 5 3.67 0.33 10.22
C SER A 5 4.68 -0.71 9.78
N SER A 6 5.04 -1.65 10.67
CA SER A 6 5.96 -2.75 10.34
C SER A 6 5.35 -3.70 9.31
N SER A 7 4.05 -4.01 9.42
CA SER A 7 3.33 -4.82 8.44
C SER A 7 3.23 -4.12 7.07
N LYS A 8 2.92 -2.81 7.03
CA LYS A 8 2.90 -2.04 5.77
C LYS A 8 4.26 -2.00 5.09
N TYR A 9 5.33 -1.82 5.86
CA TYR A 9 6.70 -1.91 5.34
C TYR A 9 7.02 -3.32 4.83
N ALA A 10 6.64 -4.37 5.58
CA ALA A 10 6.84 -5.75 5.14
C ALA A 10 6.11 -6.05 3.82
N THR A 11 4.89 -5.52 3.62
CA THR A 11 4.19 -5.64 2.33
C THR A 11 4.97 -5.02 1.18
N ASP A 12 5.57 -3.85 1.38
CA ASP A 12 6.40 -3.21 0.36
C ASP A 12 7.65 -4.05 0.05
N VAL A 13 8.31 -4.58 1.08
CA VAL A 13 9.48 -5.47 0.94
C VAL A 13 9.11 -6.74 0.16
N VAL A 14 7.97 -7.36 0.51
CA VAL A 14 7.44 -8.54 -0.19
C VAL A 14 7.13 -8.22 -1.66
N SER A 15 6.54 -7.07 -1.96
CA SER A 15 6.24 -6.68 -3.34
C SER A 15 7.53 -6.56 -4.18
N VAL A 16 8.57 -5.92 -3.65
CA VAL A 16 9.88 -5.82 -4.31
C VAL A 16 10.50 -7.20 -4.56
N GLY A 17 10.52 -8.06 -3.54
CA GLY A 17 11.07 -9.41 -3.66
C GLY A 17 10.30 -10.27 -4.66
N LEU A 18 8.96 -10.24 -4.62
CA LEU A 18 8.11 -11.00 -5.54
C LEU A 18 8.30 -10.56 -6.98
N ASN A 19 8.43 -9.25 -7.24
CA ASN A 19 8.73 -8.77 -8.58
C ASN A 19 10.08 -9.33 -9.07
N SER A 20 11.11 -9.33 -8.22
CA SER A 20 12.42 -9.89 -8.57
C SER A 20 12.37 -11.39 -8.91
N ARG A 21 11.60 -12.18 -8.14
CA ARG A 21 11.44 -13.62 -8.36
C ARG A 21 10.62 -13.95 -9.62
N LEU A 22 9.56 -13.19 -9.87
CA LEU A 22 8.51 -13.57 -10.81
C LEU A 22 8.46 -12.77 -12.11
N ASN A 23 9.16 -11.63 -12.21
CA ASN A 23 9.13 -10.79 -13.42
C ASN A 23 9.61 -11.55 -14.67
N LYS A 24 10.58 -12.46 -14.53
CA LYS A 24 11.09 -13.33 -15.61
C LYS A 24 10.01 -14.29 -16.14
N GLN A 25 8.98 -14.56 -15.34
CA GLN A 25 7.82 -15.39 -15.71
C GLN A 25 6.66 -14.54 -16.24
N GLY A 26 6.86 -13.24 -16.43
CA GLY A 26 5.83 -12.31 -16.88
C GLY A 26 4.86 -11.85 -15.78
N VAL A 27 5.15 -12.13 -14.51
CA VAL A 27 4.34 -11.71 -13.36
C VAL A 27 5.03 -10.59 -12.62
N TYR A 28 4.37 -9.44 -12.50
CA TYR A 28 4.94 -8.21 -11.93
C TYR A 28 4.24 -7.85 -10.63
N SER A 29 4.99 -7.28 -9.69
CA SER A 29 4.47 -6.82 -8.40
C SER A 29 4.89 -5.38 -8.15
N HIS A 30 3.91 -4.57 -7.73
CA HIS A 30 4.11 -3.15 -7.42
C HIS A 30 3.31 -2.75 -6.17
N SER A 31 3.85 -1.80 -5.42
CA SER A 31 3.20 -1.24 -4.23
C SER A 31 2.39 0.01 -4.54
N VAL A 32 1.19 0.09 -3.95
CA VAL A 32 0.33 1.28 -3.98
C VAL A 32 0.04 1.80 -2.57
N CYS A 33 -0.22 3.10 -2.44
CA CYS A 33 -0.62 3.75 -1.20
C CYS A 33 -1.89 4.58 -1.42
N PRO A 34 -3.03 4.22 -0.81
CA PRO A 34 -4.30 4.91 -1.05
C PRO A 34 -4.43 6.26 -0.31
N GLY A 35 -3.42 6.66 0.48
CA GLY A 35 -3.53 7.79 1.40
C GLY A 35 -4.43 7.48 2.60
N LEU A 36 -4.96 8.53 3.23
CA LEU A 36 -5.93 8.42 4.31
C LEU A 36 -7.35 8.39 3.73
N VAL A 37 -7.92 7.19 3.68
CA VAL A 37 -9.25 6.90 3.16
C VAL A 37 -10.21 6.64 4.30
N GLU A 38 -11.40 7.24 4.27
CA GLU A 38 -12.50 6.83 5.14
C GLU A 38 -13.08 5.52 4.63
N SER A 39 -12.90 4.47 5.40
CA SER A 39 -13.36 3.12 5.11
C SER A 39 -13.95 2.48 6.36
N ASN A 40 -14.59 1.32 6.22
CA ASN A 40 -15.08 0.58 7.39
C ASN A 40 -13.97 0.26 8.41
N MET A 41 -12.71 0.17 7.98
CA MET A 41 -11.57 0.03 8.89
C MET A 41 -11.34 1.27 9.76
N THR A 42 -11.50 2.48 9.20
CA THR A 42 -11.30 3.73 9.95
C THR A 42 -12.52 4.09 10.80
N TYR A 43 -13.73 3.72 10.37
CA TYR A 43 -14.95 3.80 11.19
C TYR A 43 -14.92 2.84 12.40
N GLY A 44 -14.14 1.75 12.34
CA GLY A 44 -13.89 0.88 13.48
C GLY A 44 -12.96 1.49 14.55
N ILE A 45 -12.24 2.56 14.23
CA ILE A 45 -11.28 3.22 15.14
C ILE A 45 -11.92 4.42 15.85
N LEU A 46 -12.74 5.19 15.15
CA LEU A 46 -13.37 6.41 15.67
C LEU A 46 -14.90 6.40 15.41
N PRO A 47 -15.73 6.86 16.36
CA PRO A 47 -17.17 6.95 16.18
C PRO A 47 -17.57 7.83 14.99
N ASN A 48 -18.67 7.49 14.32
CA ASN A 48 -19.13 8.20 13.12
C ASN A 48 -19.38 9.71 13.35
N TRP A 49 -19.87 10.09 14.54
CA TRP A 49 -20.09 11.51 14.88
C TRP A 49 -18.77 12.29 14.96
N PHE A 50 -17.69 11.63 15.39
CA PHE A 50 -16.38 12.25 15.51
C PHE A 50 -15.76 12.50 14.12
N TRP A 51 -15.95 11.56 13.18
CA TRP A 51 -15.56 11.77 11.78
C TRP A 51 -16.22 13.01 11.17
N LYS A 52 -17.51 13.24 11.43
CA LYS A 52 -18.22 14.45 10.97
C LYS A 52 -17.61 15.75 11.51
N LEU A 53 -17.06 15.72 12.73
CA LEU A 53 -16.38 16.87 13.33
C LEU A 53 -14.99 17.10 12.74
N VAL A 54 -14.22 16.03 12.51
CA VAL A 54 -12.82 16.11 12.07
C VAL A 54 -12.68 16.32 10.56
N LEU A 55 -13.63 15.85 9.77
CA LEU A 55 -13.70 16.00 8.31
C LEU A 55 -13.40 17.41 7.77
N PRO A 56 -14.06 18.49 8.24
CA PRO A 56 -13.76 19.85 7.77
C PRO A 56 -12.30 20.25 8.04
N PHE A 57 -11.72 19.82 9.17
CA PHE A 57 -10.29 20.05 9.46
C PHE A 57 -9.38 19.24 8.53
N ILE A 58 -9.74 17.99 8.20
CA ILE A 58 -9.00 17.17 7.22
C ILE A 58 -9.00 17.84 5.83
N PHE A 59 -10.14 18.39 5.39
CA PHE A 59 -10.21 19.14 4.14
C PHE A 59 -9.31 20.37 4.14
N LEU A 60 -9.24 21.11 5.26
CA LEU A 60 -8.33 22.25 5.40
C LEU A 60 -6.85 21.82 5.36
N MET A 61 -6.53 20.72 6.06
CA MET A 61 -5.18 20.15 6.09
C MET A 61 -4.72 19.61 4.73
N ARG A 62 -5.63 19.34 3.78
CA ARG A 62 -5.28 18.90 2.42
C ARG A 62 -4.38 19.88 1.68
N LEU A 63 -4.41 21.16 2.05
CA LEU A 63 -3.48 22.18 1.54
C LEU A 63 -2.00 21.80 1.76
N PHE A 64 -1.71 21.12 2.87
CA PHE A 64 -0.36 20.74 3.27
C PHE A 64 -0.10 19.24 3.15
N VAL A 65 -1.16 18.42 3.21
CA VAL A 65 -1.08 16.96 3.20
C VAL A 65 -1.99 16.39 2.09
N PRO A 66 -1.53 16.35 0.84
CA PRO A 66 -2.32 15.87 -0.30
C PRO A 66 -2.73 14.39 -0.19
N SER A 67 -2.10 13.61 0.69
CA SER A 67 -2.47 12.22 0.94
C SER A 67 -3.75 12.04 1.76
N LEU A 68 -4.41 13.12 2.19
CA LEU A 68 -5.73 13.08 2.82
C LEU A 68 -6.82 12.91 1.75
N THR A 69 -6.90 11.69 1.19
CA THR A 69 -7.77 11.37 0.05
C THR A 69 -9.26 11.37 0.40
N THR A 70 -9.58 11.07 1.67
CA THR A 70 -10.91 11.04 2.34
C THR A 70 -11.92 10.05 1.75
N SER A 71 -12.02 9.91 0.43
CA SER A 71 -12.93 8.94 -0.21
C SER A 71 -12.19 7.71 -0.75
N THR A 72 -12.89 6.58 -0.80
CA THR A 72 -12.39 5.35 -1.44
C THR A 72 -12.14 5.54 -2.92
N PHE A 73 -12.97 6.34 -3.60
CA PHE A 73 -12.79 6.74 -4.99
C PHE A 73 -11.42 7.39 -5.21
N ASN A 74 -11.11 8.44 -4.45
CA ASN A 74 -9.82 9.13 -4.56
C ASN A 74 -8.66 8.21 -4.15
N GLY A 75 -8.84 7.39 -3.11
CA GLY A 75 -7.82 6.44 -2.66
C GLY A 75 -7.51 5.36 -3.69
N SER A 76 -8.43 5.05 -4.60
CA SER A 76 -8.26 4.05 -5.65
C SER A 76 -7.48 4.54 -6.88
N GLU A 77 -7.18 5.83 -6.97
CA GLU A 77 -6.55 6.46 -8.14
C GLU A 77 -5.24 5.77 -8.55
N SER A 78 -4.32 5.54 -7.61
CA SER A 78 -3.05 4.88 -7.92
C SER A 78 -3.22 3.45 -8.40
N LEU A 79 -4.26 2.75 -7.92
CA LEU A 79 -4.55 1.39 -8.35
C LEU A 79 -5.11 1.36 -9.77
N LEU A 80 -6.06 2.27 -10.08
CA LEU A 80 -6.62 2.43 -11.42
C LEU A 80 -5.52 2.81 -12.42
N TRP A 81 -4.71 3.82 -12.08
CA TRP A 81 -3.60 4.26 -12.91
C TRP A 81 -2.61 3.12 -13.18
N LEU A 82 -2.21 2.36 -12.14
CA LEU A 82 -1.28 1.24 -12.24
C LEU A 82 -1.82 0.15 -13.17
N SER A 83 -3.11 -0.16 -13.12
CA SER A 83 -3.75 -1.17 -13.97
C SER A 83 -3.72 -0.85 -15.47
N SER A 84 -3.52 0.43 -15.81
CA SER A 84 -3.47 0.91 -17.20
C SER A 84 -2.03 1.06 -17.73
N GLN A 85 -1.01 0.80 -16.92
CA GLN A 85 0.39 0.90 -17.32
C GLN A 85 0.91 -0.42 -17.90
N ASP A 86 1.97 -0.35 -18.71
CA ASP A 86 2.76 -1.53 -19.05
C ASP A 86 3.67 -1.90 -17.87
N PRO A 87 3.42 -3.01 -17.15
CA PRO A 87 4.17 -3.36 -15.95
C PRO A 87 5.67 -3.61 -16.21
N ARG A 88 6.07 -3.91 -17.46
CA ARG A 88 7.48 -4.10 -17.86
C ARG A 88 8.30 -2.82 -17.77
N THR A 89 7.65 -1.68 -17.84
CA THR A 89 8.27 -0.34 -17.88
C THR A 89 8.39 0.30 -16.50
N LEU A 90 7.75 -0.30 -15.49
CA LEU A 90 7.65 0.28 -14.16
C LEU A 90 8.80 -0.19 -13.26
N ASP A 91 9.37 0.73 -12.49
CA ASP A 91 10.33 0.41 -11.45
C ASP A 91 9.60 -0.18 -10.23
N SER A 92 9.91 -1.43 -9.87
CA SER A 92 9.35 -2.10 -8.69
C SER A 92 9.73 -1.46 -7.35
N GLN A 93 10.75 -0.60 -7.31
CA GLN A 93 11.08 0.18 -6.11
C GLN A 93 10.26 1.46 -5.96
N ILE A 94 9.36 1.76 -6.90
CA ILE A 94 8.46 2.90 -6.77
C ILE A 94 7.15 2.46 -6.11
N LYS A 95 6.78 3.17 -5.06
CA LYS A 95 5.45 3.14 -4.47
C LYS A 95 4.58 4.22 -5.11
N PHE A 96 3.48 3.81 -5.73
CA PHE A 96 2.53 4.73 -6.34
C PHE A 96 1.50 5.17 -5.32
N ARG A 97 1.32 6.49 -5.14
CA ARG A 97 0.47 7.05 -4.10
C ARG A 97 -0.72 7.78 -4.70
N SER A 98 -1.92 7.49 -4.20
CA SER A 98 -3.11 8.30 -4.43
C SER A 98 -3.01 9.57 -3.59
N LEU A 99 -3.02 10.71 -4.27
CA LEU A 99 -3.07 12.04 -3.65
C LEU A 99 -4.27 12.80 -4.22
N VAL A 100 -4.70 13.85 -3.53
CA VAL A 100 -5.80 14.71 -3.95
C VAL A 100 -5.35 16.16 -3.83
N ASN A 101 -5.52 16.93 -4.90
CA ASN A 101 -5.20 18.34 -4.87
C ASN A 101 -6.24 19.15 -4.08
N VAL A 102 -5.98 20.44 -3.89
CA VAL A 102 -6.86 21.35 -3.12
C VAL A 102 -8.28 21.38 -3.70
N CYS A 103 -8.42 21.28 -5.02
CA CYS A 103 -9.71 21.26 -5.71
C CYS A 103 -10.43 19.90 -5.65
N GLY A 104 -9.87 18.90 -4.96
CA GLY A 104 -10.49 17.57 -4.83
C GLY A 104 -10.23 16.63 -6.01
N LYS A 105 -9.35 16.99 -6.96
CA LYS A 105 -8.99 16.12 -8.09
C LYS A 105 -7.89 15.13 -7.66
N PRO A 106 -8.11 13.81 -7.83
CA PRO A 106 -7.10 12.81 -7.52
C PRO A 106 -5.97 12.81 -8.56
N TYR A 107 -4.78 12.40 -8.14
CA TYR A 107 -3.61 12.19 -9.00
C TYR A 107 -2.63 11.20 -8.36
N VAL A 108 -1.73 10.65 -9.17
CA VAL A 108 -0.70 9.71 -8.71
C VAL A 108 0.62 10.42 -8.49
N SER A 109 1.29 10.07 -7.39
CA SER A 109 2.66 10.50 -7.09
C SER A 109 3.55 9.28 -6.87
N ASN A 110 4.83 9.41 -7.25
CA ASN A 110 5.82 8.35 -7.15
C ASN A 110 6.70 8.58 -5.91
N GLU A 111 6.82 7.57 -5.07
CA GLU A 111 7.73 7.58 -3.91
C GLU A 111 8.73 6.43 -4.04
N LYS A 112 10.03 6.76 -4.08
CA LYS A 112 11.07 5.71 -4.13
C LYS A 112 11.22 5.06 -2.76
N MET A 113 11.01 3.75 -2.72
CA MET A 113 11.16 2.94 -1.52
C MET A 113 12.64 2.67 -1.26
N LYS A 114 13.08 2.85 -0.01
CA LYS A 114 14.45 2.55 0.44
C LYS A 114 14.53 1.08 0.88
N ILE A 115 14.28 0.17 -0.06
CA ILE A 115 14.28 -1.28 0.20
C ILE A 115 15.52 -1.88 -0.42
N ASP A 116 16.24 -2.65 0.39
CA ASP A 116 17.36 -3.46 -0.05
C ASP A 116 16.83 -4.76 -0.69
N PRO A 117 17.11 -5.01 -1.98
CA PRO A 117 16.65 -6.22 -2.68
C PRO A 117 17.08 -7.52 -1.99
N ASP A 118 18.28 -7.56 -1.40
CA ASP A 118 18.79 -8.77 -0.74
C ASP A 118 17.95 -9.09 0.52
N ARG A 119 17.59 -8.05 1.28
CA ARG A 119 16.72 -8.19 2.45
C ARG A 119 15.28 -8.54 2.09
N ALA A 120 14.85 -8.20 0.87
CA ALA A 120 13.54 -8.61 0.38
C ALA A 120 13.48 -10.12 0.12
N GLU A 121 14.56 -10.69 -0.41
CA GLU A 121 14.67 -12.14 -0.62
C GLU A 121 14.71 -12.90 0.73
N ASP A 122 15.48 -12.41 1.70
CA ASP A 122 15.52 -12.99 3.05
C ASP A 122 14.12 -13.05 3.69
N LEU A 123 13.33 -11.98 3.56
CA LEU A 123 11.97 -11.94 4.11
C LEU A 123 11.06 -12.95 3.44
N LEU A 124 11.17 -13.13 2.12
CA LEU A 124 10.39 -14.13 1.40
C LEU A 124 10.75 -15.55 1.83
N LEU A 125 12.03 -15.85 2.03
CA LEU A 125 12.46 -17.16 2.55
C LEU A 125 11.89 -17.45 3.95
N GLU A 126 11.82 -16.45 4.83
CA GLU A 126 11.18 -16.61 6.14
C GLU A 126 9.66 -16.80 6.03
N LEU A 127 8.99 -16.11 5.10
CA LEU A 127 7.57 -16.34 4.82
C LEU A 127 7.31 -17.74 4.27
N ASP A 128 8.17 -18.25 3.39
CA ASP A 128 8.10 -19.61 2.85
C ASP A 128 8.24 -20.65 3.99
N LYS A 129 9.18 -20.45 4.93
CA LYS A 129 9.32 -21.30 6.13
C LYS A 129 8.07 -21.28 7.01
N LEU A 130 7.51 -20.09 7.24
CA LEU A 130 6.28 -19.92 8.03
C LEU A 130 5.10 -20.64 7.38
N GLN A 131 4.94 -20.51 6.07
CA GLN A 131 3.89 -21.20 5.30
C GLN A 131 4.03 -22.72 5.41
N ASN A 132 5.24 -23.25 5.21
CA ASN A 132 5.50 -24.70 5.33
C ASN A 132 5.19 -25.24 6.74
N SER A 133 5.55 -24.48 7.77
CA SER A 133 5.23 -24.83 9.16
C SER A 133 3.72 -24.87 9.40
N LEU A 134 2.99 -23.87 8.89
CA LEU A 134 1.54 -23.79 8.98
C LEU A 134 0.86 -24.97 8.28
N ASP A 135 1.28 -25.29 7.05
CA ASP A 135 0.73 -26.40 6.27
C ASP A 135 0.94 -27.75 6.95
N THR A 136 2.09 -27.93 7.61
CA THR A 136 2.36 -29.12 8.42
C THR A 136 1.39 -29.22 9.60
N HIS A 137 1.19 -28.12 10.32
CA HIS A 137 0.29 -28.07 11.48
C HIS A 137 -1.18 -28.30 11.11
N VAL A 138 -1.63 -27.75 9.97
CA VAL A 138 -3.01 -27.94 9.48
C VAL A 138 -3.24 -29.39 9.07
N LYS A 139 -2.27 -30.05 8.43
CA LYS A 139 -2.38 -31.47 8.04
C LYS A 139 -2.36 -32.45 9.21
N THR A 140 -1.79 -32.06 10.35
CA THR A 140 -1.76 -32.87 11.58
C THR A 140 -3.01 -32.73 12.46
N LYS A 141 -3.94 -31.83 12.11
CA LYS A 141 -5.25 -31.68 12.76
C LYS A 141 -6.35 -32.31 11.93
#